data_AF-A0A1A3DZC9-F1
#
_entry.id   AF-A0A1A3DZC9-F1
#
_cell.length_a   1.000
_cell.length_b   1.000
_cell.length_c   1.000
_cell.angle_alpha   90.00
_cell.angle_beta   90.00
_cell.angle_gamma   90.00
#
_symmetry.space_group_name_H-M   'P 1'
#
loop_
_entity.id
_entity.type
_entity.pdbx_description
1 polymer ?
#
loop_
_entity_poly.entity_id
_entity_poly.type
_entity_poly.pdbx_seq_one_letter_code
_entity_poly.pdbx_strand_id
1 'polypeptide(L)'
;MRIQIARLAEALVTTSLLLAFAVRCAGAAAADPNQDAQFVALLAQQQIPATDNVPGLVYRAREICGELDRGSSVQAAVDEEVNTAYRENPSLRILSDRVTRTAVKFVTASVDVYCPNHQGELP
;
A
#
# COMPACT_ATOMS: atom_id res chain seq x y z
N MET A 1 -18.19 56.06 36.23
CA MET A 1 -17.41 55.97 34.97
C MET A 1 -17.91 54.77 34.19
N ARG A 2 -18.48 55.00 33.00
CA ARG A 2 -19.01 54.00 32.07
C ARG A 2 -17.93 53.67 31.05
N ILE A 3 -17.59 52.39 30.86
CA ILE A 3 -17.18 51.86 29.55
C ILE A 3 -17.75 50.44 29.45
N GLN A 4 -18.85 50.32 28.70
CA GLN A 4 -19.35 49.06 28.17
C GLN A 4 -18.58 48.80 26.87
N ILE A 5 -17.95 47.63 26.73
CA ILE A 5 -17.62 47.07 25.43
C ILE A 5 -18.30 45.71 25.36
N ALA A 6 -19.48 45.75 24.76
CA ALA A 6 -20.16 44.59 24.24
C ALA A 6 -19.40 44.08 22.99
N ARG A 7 -19.74 42.84 22.60
CA ARG A 7 -19.62 42.26 21.24
C ARG A 7 -18.27 41.61 20.95
N LEU A 8 -18.17 40.40 20.40
CA LEU A 8 -19.13 39.45 19.84
C LEU A 8 -18.55 38.03 19.95
N ALA A 9 -19.44 37.05 20.00
CA ALA A 9 -19.16 35.65 19.73
C ALA A 9 -18.62 35.48 18.30
N GLU A 10 -17.49 34.79 18.15
CA GLU A 10 -17.10 34.18 16.89
C GLU A 10 -17.01 32.67 17.10
N ALA A 11 -18.14 32.01 16.85
CA ALA A 11 -18.18 30.57 16.60
C ALA A 11 -17.71 30.35 15.16
N LEU A 12 -16.48 29.86 14.98
CA LEU A 12 -15.99 29.44 13.67
C LEU A 12 -16.67 28.12 13.29
N VAL A 13 -17.80 28.23 12.59
CA VAL A 13 -18.43 27.12 11.87
C VAL A 13 -17.65 26.92 10.58
N THR A 14 -16.71 25.99 10.56
CA THR A 14 -16.05 25.53 9.33
C THR A 14 -16.98 24.54 8.61
N THR A 15 -17.85 25.05 7.75
CA THR A 15 -18.56 24.26 6.74
C THR A 15 -17.60 23.87 5.62
N SER A 16 -17.03 22.67 5.69
CA SER A 16 -16.27 22.09 4.58
C SER A 16 -17.22 21.39 3.61
N LEU A 17 -17.77 22.14 2.67
CA LEU A 17 -18.49 21.58 1.52
C LEU A 17 -17.55 21.59 0.31
N LEU A 18 -16.96 20.45 -0.04
CA LEU A 18 -16.38 20.25 -1.37
C LEU A 18 -16.74 18.85 -1.87
N LEU A 19 -17.85 18.78 -2.60
CA LEU A 19 -18.06 17.72 -3.57
C LEU A 19 -17.28 18.08 -4.84
N ALA A 20 -16.41 17.19 -5.29
CA ALA A 20 -15.99 17.13 -6.68
C ALA A 20 -15.80 15.66 -7.08
N PHE A 21 -16.84 15.08 -7.69
CA PHE A 21 -16.76 13.82 -8.41
C PHE A 21 -16.06 14.10 -9.74
N ALA A 22 -14.82 13.60 -9.91
CA ALA A 22 -14.14 13.62 -11.19
C ALA A 22 -14.08 12.19 -11.74
N VAL A 23 -15.12 11.81 -12.50
CA VAL A 23 -15.01 10.71 -13.47
C VAL A 23 -13.96 11.14 -14.49
N ARG A 24 -12.77 10.56 -14.44
CA ARG A 24 -11.78 10.69 -15.52
C ARG A 24 -11.85 9.46 -16.40
N CYS A 25 -12.16 9.73 -17.66
CA CYS A 25 -12.16 8.80 -18.78
C CYS A 25 -10.88 7.95 -18.83
N ALA A 26 -11.08 6.68 -19.19
CA ALA A 26 -10.03 5.75 -19.57
C ALA A 26 -9.12 6.34 -20.66
N GLY A 27 -7.81 6.29 -20.41
CA GLY A 27 -6.78 6.68 -21.37
C GLY A 27 -5.43 6.81 -20.69
N ALA A 28 -4.63 5.75 -20.80
CA ALA A 28 -3.40 5.45 -20.04
C ALA A 28 -3.66 5.13 -18.57
N ALA A 29 -3.37 3.88 -18.17
CA ALA A 29 -3.40 3.43 -16.78
C ALA A 29 -2.33 4.16 -15.96
N ALA A 30 -2.60 5.42 -15.61
CA ALA A 30 -1.90 6.10 -14.56
C ALA A 30 -2.25 5.37 -13.27
N ALA A 31 -1.26 4.69 -12.70
CA ALA A 31 -1.10 4.46 -11.28
C ALA A 31 -1.98 5.40 -10.45
N ASP A 32 -2.96 4.91 -9.69
CA ASP A 32 -3.65 5.76 -8.71
C ASP A 32 -2.61 6.17 -7.66
N PRO A 33 -2.17 7.45 -7.61
CA PRO A 33 -1.12 7.88 -6.70
C PRO A 33 -1.50 7.67 -5.24
N ASN A 34 -2.79 7.52 -4.94
CA ASN A 34 -3.29 7.24 -3.61
C ASN A 34 -2.99 5.79 -3.18
N GLN A 35 -3.11 4.82 -4.08
CA GLN A 35 -2.81 3.41 -3.79
C GLN A 35 -1.31 3.20 -3.54
N ASP A 36 -0.45 3.82 -4.35
CA ASP A 36 1.01 3.68 -4.20
C ASP A 36 1.50 4.27 -2.87
N ALA A 37 0.97 5.44 -2.49
CA ALA A 37 1.26 6.05 -1.20
C ALA A 37 0.76 5.19 -0.03
N GLN A 38 -0.43 4.61 -0.14
CA GLN A 38 -0.98 3.70 0.86
C GLN A 38 -0.11 2.44 1.02
N PHE A 39 0.34 1.86 -0.09
CA PHE A 39 1.23 0.71 -0.08
C PHE A 39 2.55 1.01 0.64
N VAL A 40 3.20 2.13 0.29
CA VAL A 40 4.45 2.55 0.95
C VAL A 40 4.24 2.78 2.45
N ALA A 41 3.11 3.38 2.84
CA ALA A 41 2.76 3.56 4.24
C ALA A 41 2.52 2.22 4.97
N LEU A 42 1.95 1.22 4.30
CA LEU A 42 1.77 -0.12 4.86
C LEU A 42 3.11 -0.85 5.03
N LEU A 43 4.02 -0.76 4.06
CA LEU A 43 5.36 -1.34 4.19
C LEU A 43 6.11 -0.78 5.41
N ALA A 44 6.04 0.53 5.62
CA ALA A 44 6.64 1.19 6.78
C ALA A 44 6.04 0.68 8.10
N GLN A 45 4.72 0.54 8.18
CA GLN A 45 4.03 -0.02 9.36
C GLN A 45 4.44 -1.48 9.63
N GLN A 46 4.65 -2.26 8.58
CA GLN A 46 5.05 -3.67 8.68
C GLN A 46 6.55 -3.88 8.92
N GLN A 47 7.31 -2.79 9.00
CA GLN A 47 8.76 -2.73 9.18
C GLN A 47 9.53 -3.38 8.01
N ILE A 48 8.97 -3.29 6.81
CA ILE A 48 9.65 -3.68 5.57
C ILE A 48 10.45 -2.47 5.08
N PRO A 49 11.79 -2.55 4.96
CA PRO A 49 12.59 -1.44 4.49
C PRO A 49 12.24 -1.13 3.03
N ALA A 50 11.63 0.02 2.78
CA ALA A 50 11.33 0.48 1.43
C ALA A 50 12.44 1.34 0.81
N THR A 51 13.59 1.49 1.50
CA THR A 51 14.55 2.58 1.25
C THR A 51 15.34 2.47 -0.04
N ASP A 52 15.48 1.26 -0.60
CA ASP A 52 16.49 1.02 -1.63
C ASP A 52 15.91 1.11 -3.06
N ASN A 53 14.60 0.85 -3.24
CA ASN A 53 13.93 0.90 -4.54
C ASN A 53 12.40 0.94 -4.45
N VAL A 54 11.82 2.01 -3.89
CA VAL A 54 10.35 2.17 -3.81
C VAL A 54 9.63 1.92 -5.14
N PRO A 55 10.07 2.48 -6.30
CA PRO A 55 9.39 2.24 -7.57
C PRO A 55 9.36 0.76 -7.97
N GLY A 56 10.46 0.03 -7.73
CA GLY A 56 10.52 -1.42 -7.98
C GLY A 56 9.58 -2.21 -7.08
N LEU A 57 9.46 -1.84 -5.80
CA LEU A 57 8.53 -2.47 -4.86
C LEU A 57 7.07 -2.25 -5.28
N VAL A 58 6.73 -1.03 -5.71
CA VAL A 58 5.38 -0.73 -6.23
C VAL A 58 5.09 -1.51 -7.51
N TYR A 59 6.05 -1.59 -8.43
CA TYR A 59 5.91 -2.38 -9.65
C TYR A 59 5.64 -3.85 -9.31
N ARG A 60 6.46 -4.44 -8.42
CA ARG A 60 6.32 -5.84 -8.02
C ARG A 60 4.99 -6.13 -7.32
N ALA A 61 4.55 -5.23 -6.44
CA ALA A 61 3.28 -5.36 -5.73
C ALA A 61 2.08 -5.41 -6.69
N ARG A 62 2.10 -4.64 -7.78
CA ARG A 62 1.07 -4.68 -8.82
C ARG A 62 1.18 -5.92 -9.70
N GLU A 63 2.40 -6.39 -9.97
CA GLU A 63 2.64 -7.60 -10.74
C GLU A 63 2.07 -8.83 -10.04
N ILE A 64 2.22 -8.94 -8.72
CA ILE A 64 1.56 -9.97 -7.89
C ILE A 64 0.06 -10.00 -8.18
N CYS A 65 -0.58 -8.84 -8.29
CA CYS A 65 -2.00 -8.79 -8.63
C CYS A 65 -2.32 -9.41 -9.98
N GLY A 66 -1.54 -9.04 -11.00
CA GLY A 66 -1.69 -9.63 -12.32
C GLY A 66 -1.42 -11.13 -12.33
N GLU A 67 -0.54 -11.65 -11.46
CA GLU A 67 -0.30 -13.08 -11.29
C GLU A 67 -1.51 -13.80 -10.68
N LEU A 68 -2.12 -13.23 -9.64
CA LEU A 68 -3.33 -13.76 -9.02
C LEU A 68 -4.53 -13.75 -9.97
N ASP A 69 -4.72 -12.66 -10.71
CA ASP A 69 -5.76 -12.55 -11.76
C ASP A 69 -5.60 -13.62 -12.85
N ARG A 70 -4.36 -14.12 -13.06
CA ARG A 70 -4.03 -15.19 -14.01
C ARG A 70 -4.14 -16.60 -13.41
N GLY A 71 -4.58 -16.72 -12.15
CA GLY A 71 -4.80 -17.99 -11.45
C GLY A 71 -3.60 -18.50 -10.65
N SER A 72 -2.58 -17.67 -10.41
CA SER A 72 -1.55 -17.99 -9.40
C SER A 72 -2.17 -17.94 -8.01
N SER A 73 -1.56 -18.64 -7.04
CA SER A 73 -1.98 -18.58 -5.63
C SER A 73 -1.17 -17.56 -4.85
N VAL A 74 -1.75 -17.04 -3.75
CA VAL A 74 -1.03 -16.19 -2.80
C VAL A 74 0.25 -16.87 -2.30
N GLN A 75 0.20 -18.18 -2.02
CA GLN A 75 1.37 -18.93 -1.59
C GLN A 75 2.46 -18.98 -2.66
N ALA A 76 2.11 -19.12 -3.94
CA ALA A 76 3.08 -19.10 -5.03
C ALA A 76 3.78 -17.74 -5.15
N ALA A 77 3.05 -16.63 -4.94
CA ALA A 77 3.65 -15.29 -4.88
C ALA A 77 4.63 -15.17 -3.70
N VAL A 78 4.26 -15.67 -2.51
CA VAL A 78 5.16 -15.70 -1.34
C VAL A 78 6.43 -16.50 -1.64
N ASP A 79 6.29 -17.67 -2.25
CA ASP A 79 7.42 -18.53 -2.59
C ASP A 79 8.36 -17.85 -3.60
N GLU A 80 7.82 -17.13 -4.59
CA GLU A 80 8.64 -16.35 -5.54
C GLU A 80 9.41 -15.22 -4.88
N GLU A 81 8.80 -14.47 -3.94
CA GLU A 81 9.50 -13.43 -3.17
C GLU A 81 10.64 -14.02 -2.34
N VAL A 82 10.40 -15.16 -1.67
CA VAL A 82 11.42 -15.87 -0.90
C VAL A 82 12.56 -16.35 -1.80
N ASN A 83 12.22 -16.95 -2.95
CA ASN A 83 13.21 -17.45 -3.91
C ASN A 83 14.02 -16.31 -4.53
N THR A 84 13.39 -15.17 -4.81
CA THR A 84 14.05 -13.96 -5.29
C THR A 84 15.05 -13.43 -4.26
N ALA A 85 14.64 -13.30 -3.00
CA ALA A 85 15.53 -12.87 -1.92
C ALA A 85 16.76 -13.78 -1.78
N TYR A 86 16.59 -15.10 -1.88
CA TYR A 86 17.71 -16.04 -1.84
C TYR A 86 18.58 -16.03 -3.10
N ARG A 87 18.01 -15.70 -4.26
CA ARG A 87 18.76 -15.57 -5.52
C ARG A 87 19.64 -14.32 -5.50
N GLU A 88 19.13 -13.23 -4.94
CA GLU A 88 19.89 -11.98 -4.75
C GLU A 88 20.95 -12.12 -3.64
N ASN A 89 20.60 -12.76 -2.52
CA ASN A 89 21.52 -13.00 -1.43
C ASN A 89 21.33 -14.41 -0.82
N PRO A 90 22.13 -15.40 -1.26
CA PRO A 90 22.05 -16.76 -0.75
C PRO A 90 22.29 -16.91 0.75
N SER A 91 23.03 -15.98 1.38
CA SER A 91 23.28 -16.02 2.82
C SER A 91 22.02 -15.82 3.66
N LEU A 92 20.97 -15.20 3.09
CA LEU A 92 19.68 -15.00 3.76
C LEU A 92 18.99 -16.31 4.16
N ARG A 93 19.41 -17.46 3.61
CA ARG A 93 18.91 -18.79 4.02
C ARG A 93 19.11 -19.07 5.51
N ILE A 94 20.11 -18.46 6.17
CA ILE A 94 20.30 -18.56 7.63
C ILE A 94 19.19 -17.85 8.42
N LEU A 95 18.45 -16.94 7.77
CA LEU A 95 17.34 -16.16 8.32
C LEU A 95 16.00 -16.57 7.68
N SER A 96 15.84 -17.83 7.28
CA SER A 96 14.72 -18.29 6.45
C SER A 96 13.35 -17.84 6.96
N ASP A 97 13.09 -18.02 8.25
CA ASP A 97 11.80 -17.67 8.85
C ASP A 97 11.53 -16.17 8.83
N ARG A 98 12.58 -15.34 8.87
CA ARG A 98 12.45 -13.89 8.74
C ARG A 98 12.15 -13.50 7.30
N VAL A 99 12.81 -14.13 6.33
CA VAL A 99 12.57 -13.91 4.90
C VAL A 99 11.13 -14.28 4.56
N THR A 100 10.67 -15.48 4.93
CA THR A 100 9.29 -15.92 4.68
C THR A 100 8.28 -15.00 5.33
N ARG A 101 8.47 -14.58 6.59
CA ARG A 101 7.56 -13.62 7.24
C ARG A 101 7.52 -12.27 6.54
N THR A 102 8.65 -11.81 6.02
CA THR A 102 8.73 -10.54 5.28
C THR A 102 8.03 -10.65 3.93
N ALA A 103 8.21 -11.77 3.22
CA ALA A 103 7.53 -12.08 1.97
C ALA A 103 6.01 -12.16 2.16
N VAL A 104 5.52 -12.88 3.19
CA VAL A 104 4.08 -12.94 3.51
C VAL A 104 3.52 -11.54 3.74
N LYS A 105 4.16 -10.75 4.60
CA LYS A 105 3.80 -9.35 4.86
C LYS A 105 3.73 -8.50 3.59
N PHE A 106 4.74 -8.61 2.73
CA PHE A 106 4.81 -7.88 1.46
C PHE A 106 3.67 -8.27 0.51
N VAL A 107 3.42 -9.58 0.35
CA VAL A 107 2.33 -10.08 -0.51
C VAL A 107 0.97 -9.67 0.06
N THR A 108 0.75 -9.79 1.38
CA THR A 108 -0.47 -9.31 2.04
C THR A 108 -0.71 -7.83 1.76
N ALA A 109 0.31 -6.98 1.97
CA ALA A 109 0.19 -5.55 1.68
C ALA A 109 -0.13 -5.26 0.20
N SER A 110 0.43 -6.07 -0.70
CA SER A 110 0.18 -5.95 -2.14
C SER A 110 -1.28 -6.30 -2.47
N VAL A 111 -1.80 -7.39 -1.91
CA VAL A 111 -3.20 -7.82 -2.10
C VAL A 111 -4.18 -6.83 -1.50
N ASP A 112 -3.91 -6.34 -0.28
CA ASP A 112 -4.77 -5.38 0.41
C ASP A 112 -4.98 -4.09 -0.40
N VAL A 113 -3.93 -3.61 -1.08
CA VAL A 113 -3.96 -2.34 -1.82
C VAL A 113 -4.38 -2.52 -3.27
N TYR A 114 -3.84 -3.51 -3.97
CA TYR A 114 -3.99 -3.64 -5.41
C TYR A 114 -4.99 -4.72 -5.84
N CYS A 115 -5.33 -5.70 -4.98
CA CYS A 115 -6.09 -6.90 -5.35
C CYS A 115 -7.32 -7.15 -4.46
N PRO A 116 -8.31 -6.23 -4.45
CA PRO A 116 -9.46 -6.35 -3.55
C PRO A 116 -10.25 -7.66 -3.71
N ASN A 117 -10.25 -8.26 -4.92
CA ASN A 117 -10.93 -9.53 -5.18
C ASN A 117 -10.22 -10.76 -4.61
N HIS A 118 -8.93 -10.66 -4.28
CA HIS A 118 -8.11 -11.76 -3.77
C HIS A 118 -7.88 -11.69 -2.25
N GLN A 119 -8.48 -10.72 -1.54
CA GLN A 119 -8.33 -10.61 -0.08
C GLN A 119 -8.84 -11.84 0.67
N GLY A 120 -9.82 -12.57 0.13
CA GLY A 120 -10.32 -13.81 0.71
C GLY A 120 -9.36 -14.99 0.63
N GLU A 121 -8.23 -14.85 -0.08
CA GLU A 121 -7.20 -15.88 -0.26
C GLU A 121 -6.00 -15.68 0.66
N LEU A 122 -5.98 -14.59 1.43
CA LEU A 122 -4.94 -14.28 2.39
C LEU A 122 -4.95 -15.25 3.58
N PRO A 123 -3.78 -15.60 4.14
CA PRO A 123 -3.64 -16.49 5.30
C PRO A 123 -4.04 -15.83 6.64
#